data_AF-A0A853FEW7-F1
#
_entry.id   AF-A0A853FEW7-F1
#
_cell.length_a   1.000
_cell.length_b   1.000
_cell.length_c   1.000
_cell.angle_alpha   90.00
_cell.angle_beta   90.00
_cell.angle_gamma   90.00
#
_symmetry.space_group_name_H-M   'P 1'
#
loop_
_entity.id
_entity.type
_entity.pdbx_description
1 polymer ?
#
loop_
_entity_poly.entity_id
_entity_poly.type
_entity_poly.pdbx_seq_one_letter_code
_entity_poly.pdbx_strand_id
1 'polypeptide(L)'
;MGWVMLGAIALVALLVLAALRYPAKLWAVPATAIMLGAAGYTWQGSPGLAGHPVKPNTQKAEVDQGLIDLRDAMFGKYGTYAWSYANMADGMARTGNPELVVAVWQGAVRKVPEDVALWTGFGVALAEHDGNQISPAAQFAFDKALALSPGHPGPPFFYGLALIRADRFAEAKPWWEKAVALTPETASYHRELAMRLLALDAFLQEMEQRQAMEAGAATKQ
;
A
#
# COMPACT_ATOMS: atom_id res chain seq x y z
N MET A 1 -12.89 16.89 5.12
CA MET A 1 -13.79 16.10 6.00
C MET A 1 -13.30 16.06 7.46
N GLY A 2 -11.98 15.90 7.73
CA GLY A 2 -11.44 15.79 9.09
C GLY A 2 -11.77 16.93 10.06
N TRP A 3 -11.62 18.20 9.64
CA TRP A 3 -11.96 19.37 10.47
C TRP A 3 -13.44 19.44 10.86
N VAL A 4 -14.34 18.98 9.98
CA VAL A 4 -15.78 18.96 10.24
C VAL A 4 -16.11 17.93 11.31
N MET A 5 -15.48 16.76 11.28
CA MET A 5 -15.68 15.70 12.27
C MET A 5 -15.10 16.09 13.65
N LEU A 6 -13.93 16.72 13.67
CA LEU A 6 -13.33 17.25 14.91
C LEU A 6 -14.19 18.36 15.52
N GLY A 7 -14.72 19.25 14.68
CA GLY A 7 -15.70 20.27 15.10
C GLY A 7 -16.99 19.67 15.66
N ALA A 8 -17.51 18.60 15.05
CA ALA A 8 -18.71 17.91 15.52
C ALA A 8 -18.50 17.25 16.90
N ILE A 9 -17.36 16.59 17.12
CA ILE A 9 -17.02 15.98 18.41
C ILE A 9 -16.85 17.06 19.49
N ALA A 10 -16.19 18.17 19.17
CA ALA A 10 -16.04 19.30 20.09
C ALA A 10 -17.40 19.92 20.47
N LEU A 11 -18.32 20.07 19.51
CA LEU A 11 -19.67 20.57 19.76
C LEU A 11 -20.46 19.63 20.68
N VAL A 12 -20.41 18.31 20.43
CA VAL A 12 -21.08 17.32 21.27
C VAL A 12 -20.53 17.35 22.70
N ALA A 13 -19.21 17.44 22.87
CA ALA A 13 -18.58 17.56 24.19
C ALA A 13 -19.04 18.83 24.93
N LEU A 14 -19.14 19.96 24.23
CA LEU A 14 -19.63 21.22 24.79
C LEU A 14 -21.11 21.14 25.22
N LEU A 15 -21.95 20.51 24.41
CA LEU A 15 -23.37 20.31 24.72
C LEU A 15 -23.56 19.41 25.94
N VAL A 16 -22.77 18.34 26.08
CA VAL A 16 -22.79 17.46 27.25
C VAL A 16 -22.36 18.21 28.52
N LEU A 17 -21.30 19.02 28.44
CA LEU A 17 -20.85 19.83 29.58
C LEU A 17 -21.87 20.90 29.98
N ALA A 18 -22.54 21.52 29.00
CA ALA A 18 -23.64 22.45 29.26
C ALA A 18 -24.85 21.77 29.91
N ALA A 19 -25.23 20.58 29.44
CA ALA A 19 -26.32 19.78 30.01
C ALA A 19 -26.04 19.34 31.46
N LEU A 20 -24.77 19.06 31.79
CA LEU A 20 -24.32 18.73 33.15
C LEU A 20 -24.12 19.96 34.05
N ARG A 21 -24.43 21.18 33.58
CA ARG A 21 -24.21 22.44 34.29
C ARG A 21 -22.78 22.58 34.80
N TYR A 22 -21.81 22.26 33.95
CA TYR A 22 -20.39 22.30 34.30
C TYR A 22 -19.98 23.71 34.81
N PRO A 23 -19.27 23.80 35.95
CA PRO A 23 -18.99 25.07 36.60
C PRO A 23 -18.17 26.01 35.73
N ALA A 24 -18.62 27.26 35.60
CA ALA A 24 -18.02 28.30 34.76
C ALA A 24 -16.51 28.51 34.99
N LYS A 25 -16.03 28.30 36.22
CA LYS A 25 -14.62 28.48 36.59
C LYS A 25 -13.68 27.39 36.08
N LEU A 26 -14.20 26.23 35.65
CA LEU A 26 -13.38 25.10 35.21
C LEU A 26 -13.32 24.94 33.69
N TRP A 27 -13.92 25.87 32.92
CA TRP A 27 -13.98 25.79 31.45
C TRP A 27 -12.61 25.79 30.76
N ALA A 28 -11.56 26.24 31.46
CA ALA A 28 -10.18 26.14 30.97
C ALA A 28 -9.75 24.69 30.73
N VAL A 29 -10.25 23.72 31.50
CA VAL A 29 -9.85 22.30 31.38
C VAL A 29 -10.32 21.68 30.06
N PRO A 30 -11.63 21.69 29.70
CA PRO A 30 -12.08 21.15 28.42
C PRO A 30 -11.54 21.96 27.23
N ALA A 31 -11.38 23.28 27.36
CA ALA A 31 -10.79 24.12 26.32
C ALA A 31 -9.34 23.68 26.00
N THR A 32 -8.54 23.42 27.04
CA THR A 32 -7.17 22.93 26.88
C THR A 32 -7.13 21.53 26.27
N ALA A 33 -8.03 20.64 26.66
CA ALA A 33 -8.13 19.30 26.09
C ALA A 33 -8.47 19.34 24.58
N ILE A 34 -9.40 20.20 24.16
CA ILE A 34 -9.74 20.40 22.75
C ILE A 34 -8.55 20.99 21.99
N MET A 35 -7.85 21.97 22.56
CA MET A 35 -6.66 22.56 21.94
C MET A 35 -5.53 21.54 21.77
N LEU A 36 -5.24 20.73 22.78
CA LEU A 36 -4.23 19.66 22.68
C LEU A 36 -4.64 18.58 21.68
N GLY A 37 -5.93 18.22 21.63
CA GLY A 37 -6.47 17.30 20.63
C GLY A 37 -6.33 17.84 19.21
N ALA A 38 -6.63 19.13 19.00
CA ALA A 38 -6.45 19.80 17.71
C ALA A 38 -4.97 19.90 17.32
N ALA A 39 -4.09 20.26 18.26
CA ALA A 39 -2.64 20.33 18.04
C ALA A 39 -2.05 18.96 17.69
N GLY A 40 -2.43 17.91 18.43
CA GLY A 40 -2.05 16.52 18.12
C GLY A 40 -2.58 16.06 16.76
N TYR A 41 -3.83 16.40 16.43
CA TYR A 41 -4.43 16.11 15.13
C TYR A 41 -3.71 16.83 13.98
N THR A 42 -3.26 18.07 14.18
CA THR A 42 -2.45 18.78 13.17
C THR A 42 -1.01 18.28 13.08
N TRP A 43 -0.44 17.76 14.18
CA TRP A 43 0.94 17.29 14.21
C TRP A 43 1.07 15.88 13.60
N GLN A 44 0.08 15.00 13.83
CA GLN A 44 0.09 13.63 13.31
C GLN A 44 -0.79 13.44 12.07
N GLY A 45 -1.74 14.32 11.81
CA GLY A 45 -2.65 14.23 10.68
C GLY A 45 -2.19 15.04 9.47
N SER A 46 -2.64 14.64 8.29
CA SER A 46 -2.51 15.41 7.04
C SER A 46 -3.88 15.93 6.60
N PRO A 47 -4.45 16.94 7.29
CA PRO A 47 -5.86 17.33 7.16
C PRO A 47 -6.21 17.99 5.81
N GLY A 48 -5.21 18.36 5.01
CA GLY A 48 -5.36 18.92 3.66
C GLY A 48 -5.44 17.88 2.55
N LEU A 49 -5.12 16.61 2.81
CA LEU A 49 -5.28 15.56 1.81
C LEU A 49 -6.78 15.30 1.60
N ALA A 50 -7.23 15.40 0.35
CA ALA A 50 -8.54 14.89 -0.02
C ALA A 50 -8.57 13.42 0.39
N GLY A 51 -9.53 13.03 1.24
CA GLY A 51 -9.81 11.62 1.45
C GLY A 51 -10.08 11.02 0.09
N HIS A 52 -9.29 10.05 -0.33
CA HIS A 52 -9.59 9.25 -1.50
C HIS A 52 -10.49 8.13 -0.97
N PRO A 53 -11.83 8.21 -1.10
CA PRO A 53 -12.69 7.12 -0.68
C PRO A 53 -12.38 5.96 -1.60
N VAL A 54 -11.51 5.08 -1.12
CA VAL A 54 -11.17 3.89 -1.86
C VAL A 54 -12.35 2.95 -1.74
N LYS A 55 -12.98 2.65 -2.87
CA LYS A 55 -14.03 1.63 -2.90
C LYS A 55 -13.32 0.27 -2.89
N PRO A 56 -13.59 -0.61 -1.92
CA PRO A 56 -13.01 -1.93 -1.90
C PRO A 56 -13.27 -2.64 -3.22
N ASN A 57 -12.24 -3.22 -3.83
CA ASN A 57 -12.43 -4.04 -5.02
C ASN A 57 -13.15 -5.34 -4.64
N THR A 58 -14.42 -5.48 -5.00
CA THR A 58 -15.22 -6.69 -4.71
C THR A 58 -15.07 -7.78 -5.76
N GLN A 59 -14.24 -7.60 -6.78
CA GLN A 59 -14.02 -8.61 -7.80
C GLN A 59 -13.11 -9.72 -7.28
N LYS A 60 -13.34 -10.95 -7.77
CA LYS A 60 -12.41 -12.05 -7.50
C LYS A 60 -11.05 -11.67 -8.07
N ALA A 61 -10.03 -11.61 -7.21
CA ALA A 61 -8.67 -11.43 -7.68
C ALA A 61 -8.27 -12.65 -8.51
N GLU A 62 -7.81 -12.42 -9.74
CA GLU A 62 -7.15 -13.45 -10.52
C GLU A 62 -5.79 -13.71 -9.87
N VAL A 63 -5.69 -14.83 -9.15
CA VAL A 63 -4.46 -15.23 -8.50
C VAL A 63 -3.57 -15.90 -9.55
N ASP A 64 -2.63 -15.14 -10.10
CA ASP A 64 -1.65 -15.62 -11.08
C ASP A 64 -0.70 -16.65 -10.42
N GLN A 65 -0.73 -17.88 -10.92
CA GLN A 65 0.14 -18.96 -10.44
C GLN A 65 1.62 -18.64 -10.61
N GLY A 66 2.01 -17.93 -11.68
CA GLY A 66 3.38 -17.50 -11.89
C GLY A 66 3.85 -16.52 -10.82
N LEU A 67 2.97 -15.62 -10.37
CA LEU A 67 3.28 -14.72 -9.24
C LEU A 67 3.38 -15.46 -7.92
N ILE A 68 2.59 -16.51 -7.69
CA ILE A 68 2.74 -17.38 -6.51
C ILE A 68 4.11 -18.06 -6.53
N ASP A 69 4.49 -18.68 -7.64
CA ASP A 69 5.75 -19.41 -7.75
C ASP A 69 6.95 -18.47 -7.58
N LEU A 70 6.84 -17.26 -8.14
CA LEU A 70 7.86 -16.22 -7.99
C LEU A 70 7.99 -15.73 -6.55
N ARG A 71 6.86 -15.46 -5.87
CA ARG A 71 6.82 -15.11 -4.45
C ARG A 71 7.48 -16.19 -3.60
N ASP A 72 7.10 -17.45 -3.82
CA ASP A 72 7.61 -18.59 -3.07
C ASP A 72 9.10 -18.80 -3.31
N ALA A 73 9.61 -18.52 -4.51
CA ALA A 73 11.03 -18.57 -4.82
C ALA A 73 11.84 -17.44 -4.18
N MET A 74 11.24 -16.24 -4.02
CA MET A 74 11.88 -15.11 -3.35
C MET A 74 11.90 -15.25 -1.82
N PHE A 75 10.81 -15.73 -1.22
CA PHE A 75 10.62 -15.70 0.24
C PHE A 75 10.68 -17.09 0.90
N GLY A 76 10.77 -18.15 0.11
CA GLY A 76 10.80 -19.53 0.59
C GLY A 76 9.41 -20.10 0.85
N LYS A 77 9.27 -21.39 0.54
CA LYS A 77 8.00 -22.13 0.59
C LYS A 77 7.76 -22.83 1.92
N TYR A 78 8.66 -23.71 2.35
CA TYR A 78 8.39 -24.60 3.48
C TYR A 78 8.88 -24.01 4.81
N GLY A 79 8.02 -24.06 5.83
CA GLY A 79 8.35 -23.66 7.20
C GLY A 79 8.36 -22.15 7.45
N THR A 80 8.03 -21.32 6.45
CA THR A 80 7.97 -19.86 6.59
C THR A 80 6.57 -19.40 7.01
N TYR A 81 6.52 -18.37 7.87
CA TYR A 81 5.27 -17.67 8.17
C TYR A 81 4.69 -17.07 6.89
N ALA A 82 5.56 -16.44 6.09
CA ALA A 82 5.26 -15.89 4.78
C ALA A 82 4.38 -16.81 3.93
N TRP A 83 4.83 -18.03 3.65
CA TRP A 83 4.11 -18.97 2.81
C TRP A 83 2.76 -19.40 3.41
N SER A 84 2.72 -19.63 4.72
CA SER A 84 1.50 -20.07 5.42
C SER A 84 0.40 -18.99 5.37
N TYR A 85 0.77 -17.74 5.66
CA TYR A 85 -0.14 -16.60 5.59
C TYR A 85 -0.53 -16.28 4.14
N ALA A 86 0.42 -16.40 3.21
CA ALA A 86 0.14 -16.16 1.80
C ALA A 86 -0.85 -17.18 1.22
N ASN A 87 -0.72 -18.48 1.52
CA ASN A 87 -1.69 -19.48 1.09
C ASN A 87 -3.10 -19.24 1.64
N MET A 88 -3.19 -18.81 2.91
CA MET A 88 -4.46 -18.47 3.53
C MET A 88 -5.09 -17.26 2.84
N ALA A 89 -4.30 -16.22 2.60
CA ALA A 89 -4.72 -15.02 1.86
C ALA A 89 -5.16 -15.36 0.42
N ASP A 90 -4.37 -16.13 -0.33
CA ASP A 90 -4.69 -16.55 -1.70
C ASP A 90 -6.01 -17.35 -1.75
N GLY A 91 -6.23 -18.22 -0.75
CA GLY A 91 -7.49 -18.95 -0.57
C GLY A 91 -8.69 -18.02 -0.38
N MET A 92 -8.53 -17.00 0.46
CA MET A 92 -9.58 -16.00 0.71
C MET A 92 -9.83 -15.10 -0.49
N ALA A 93 -8.77 -14.69 -1.20
CA ALA A 93 -8.87 -13.89 -2.41
C ALA A 93 -9.72 -14.58 -3.49
N ARG A 94 -9.52 -15.90 -3.69
CA ARG A 94 -10.33 -16.71 -4.64
C ARG A 94 -11.81 -16.77 -4.28
N THR A 95 -12.14 -16.67 -2.99
CA THR A 95 -13.54 -16.64 -2.51
C THR A 95 -14.19 -15.26 -2.60
N GLY A 96 -13.45 -14.22 -3.00
CA GLY A 96 -13.97 -12.86 -3.18
C GLY A 96 -14.14 -12.07 -1.88
N ASN A 97 -13.30 -12.33 -0.87
CA ASN A 97 -13.36 -11.66 0.43
C ASN A 97 -12.10 -10.80 0.66
N PRO A 98 -11.95 -9.65 -0.02
CA PRO A 98 -10.75 -8.80 0.06
C PRO A 98 -10.50 -8.27 1.47
N GLU A 99 -11.54 -8.01 2.27
CA GLU A 99 -11.37 -7.56 3.65
C GLU A 99 -10.71 -8.62 4.55
N LEU A 100 -11.06 -9.90 4.34
CA LEU A 100 -10.44 -11.00 5.09
C LEU A 100 -8.97 -11.16 4.70
N VAL A 101 -8.62 -10.91 3.43
CA VAL A 101 -7.21 -10.93 2.98
C VAL A 101 -6.39 -9.90 3.78
N VAL A 102 -6.86 -8.66 3.86
CA VAL A 102 -6.20 -7.59 4.63
C VAL A 102 -6.10 -7.97 6.11
N ALA A 103 -7.16 -8.52 6.70
CA ALA A 103 -7.17 -8.94 8.11
C ALA A 103 -6.13 -10.05 8.41
N VAL A 104 -5.98 -11.01 7.51
CA VAL A 104 -4.98 -12.09 7.64
C VAL A 104 -3.58 -11.52 7.62
N TRP A 105 -3.26 -10.66 6.65
CA TRP A 105 -1.95 -10.03 6.55
C TRP A 105 -1.67 -9.12 7.74
N GLN A 106 -2.66 -8.36 8.20
CA GLN A 106 -2.54 -7.52 9.39
C GLN A 106 -2.24 -8.36 10.65
N GLY A 107 -2.91 -9.50 10.80
CA GLY A 107 -2.62 -10.45 11.88
C GLY A 107 -1.20 -11.03 11.77
N ALA A 108 -0.75 -11.31 10.54
CA ALA A 108 0.58 -11.85 10.27
C ALA A 108 1.69 -10.88 10.69
N VAL A 109 1.63 -9.62 10.24
CA VAL A 109 2.64 -8.60 10.59
C VAL A 109 2.61 -8.24 12.07
N ARG A 110 1.46 -8.38 12.75
CA ARG A 110 1.41 -8.23 14.22
C ARG A 110 2.08 -9.39 14.95
N LYS A 111 1.98 -10.61 14.42
CA LYS A 111 2.57 -11.81 15.02
C LYS A 111 4.07 -11.86 14.84
N VAL A 112 4.56 -11.49 13.65
CA VAL A 112 5.98 -11.54 13.29
C VAL A 112 6.37 -10.22 12.62
N PRO A 113 6.59 -9.15 13.41
CA PRO A 113 6.77 -7.79 12.87
C PRO A 113 8.09 -7.57 12.14
N GLU A 114 9.07 -8.47 12.29
CA GLU A 114 10.38 -8.37 11.63
C GLU A 114 10.45 -9.18 10.33
N ASP A 115 9.36 -9.83 9.93
CA ASP A 115 9.32 -10.63 8.70
C ASP A 115 9.04 -9.76 7.46
N VAL A 116 10.07 -9.63 6.62
CA VAL A 116 10.08 -8.83 5.38
C VAL A 116 8.97 -9.26 4.42
N ALA A 117 8.72 -10.57 4.31
CA ALA A 117 7.76 -11.11 3.36
C ALA A 117 6.32 -10.81 3.79
N LEU A 118 6.05 -10.82 5.11
CA LEU A 118 4.73 -10.47 5.65
C LEU A 118 4.38 -9.01 5.40
N TRP A 119 5.32 -8.09 5.59
CA TRP A 119 5.10 -6.68 5.26
C TRP A 119 4.94 -6.47 3.75
N THR A 120 5.69 -7.21 2.93
CA THR A 120 5.54 -7.16 1.46
C THR A 120 4.15 -7.62 1.02
N GLY A 121 3.70 -8.78 1.52
CA GLY A 121 2.37 -9.31 1.23
C GLY A 121 1.24 -8.41 1.76
N PHE A 122 1.44 -7.78 2.91
CA PHE A 122 0.48 -6.82 3.45
C PHE A 122 0.35 -5.57 2.57
N GLY A 123 1.47 -5.03 2.08
CA GLY A 123 1.45 -3.90 1.13
C GLY A 123 0.70 -4.23 -0.16
N VAL A 124 0.93 -5.41 -0.74
CA VAL A 124 0.21 -5.88 -1.93
C VAL A 124 -1.29 -6.03 -1.64
N ALA A 125 -1.65 -6.67 -0.54
CA ALA A 125 -3.05 -6.87 -0.16
C ALA A 125 -3.80 -5.55 0.07
N LEU A 126 -3.14 -4.56 0.69
CA LEU A 126 -3.70 -3.23 0.86
C LEU A 126 -3.90 -2.54 -0.49
N ALA A 127 -2.91 -2.58 -1.39
CA ALA A 127 -3.04 -1.97 -2.71
C ALA A 127 -4.18 -2.60 -3.53
N GLU A 128 -4.30 -3.93 -3.52
CA GLU A 128 -5.37 -4.66 -4.21
C GLU A 128 -6.76 -4.38 -3.61
N HIS A 129 -6.86 -4.41 -2.27
CA HIS A 129 -8.07 -3.98 -1.56
C HIS A 129 -8.46 -2.56 -1.96
N ASP A 130 -7.45 -1.70 -2.10
CA ASP A 130 -7.60 -0.30 -2.42
C ASP A 130 -7.77 -0.01 -3.93
N GLY A 131 -8.28 -0.97 -4.68
CA GLY A 131 -8.60 -0.80 -6.10
C GLY A 131 -7.36 -0.65 -6.98
N ASN A 132 -6.29 -1.37 -6.63
CA ASN A 132 -4.97 -1.29 -7.25
C ASN A 132 -4.31 0.09 -7.13
N GLN A 133 -4.62 0.84 -6.08
CA GLN A 133 -3.97 2.12 -5.79
C GLN A 133 -3.00 2.00 -4.62
N ILE A 134 -1.92 2.77 -4.65
CA ILE A 134 -0.99 2.85 -3.52
C ILE A 134 -1.55 3.84 -2.49
N SER A 135 -2.33 3.34 -1.54
CA SER A 135 -2.79 4.12 -0.40
C SER A 135 -1.64 4.41 0.58
N PRO A 136 -1.79 5.38 1.51
CA PRO A 136 -0.80 5.62 2.55
C PRO A 136 -0.51 4.38 3.42
N ALA A 137 -1.50 3.50 3.62
CA ALA A 137 -1.32 2.27 4.36
C ALA A 137 -0.48 1.25 3.57
N ALA A 138 -0.77 1.10 2.27
CA ALA A 138 0.03 0.24 1.39
C ALA A 138 1.48 0.75 1.31
N GLN A 139 1.66 2.06 1.12
CA GLN A 139 2.98 2.70 1.12
C GLN A 139 3.75 2.39 2.40
N PHE A 140 3.13 2.60 3.57
CA PHE A 140 3.75 2.31 4.85
C PHE A 140 4.21 0.85 4.98
N ALA A 141 3.39 -0.10 4.51
CA ALA A 141 3.74 -1.51 4.56
C ALA A 141 4.94 -1.84 3.65
N PHE A 142 4.99 -1.27 2.44
CA PHE A 142 6.15 -1.40 1.54
C PHE A 142 7.40 -0.75 2.13
N ASP A 143 7.28 0.45 2.71
CA ASP A 143 8.40 1.15 3.36
C ASP A 143 8.97 0.33 4.51
N LYS A 144 8.10 -0.32 5.30
CA LYS A 144 8.54 -1.26 6.36
C LYS A 144 9.29 -2.46 5.79
N ALA A 145 8.77 -3.10 4.75
CA ALA A 145 9.43 -4.24 4.11
C ALA A 145 10.82 -3.86 3.55
N LEU A 146 10.91 -2.71 2.89
CA LEU A 146 12.16 -2.16 2.33
C LEU A 146 13.18 -1.80 3.42
N ALA A 147 12.72 -1.29 4.56
CA ALA A 147 13.58 -0.96 5.69
C ALA A 147 14.11 -2.20 6.42
N LEU A 148 13.29 -3.25 6.55
CA LEU A 148 13.67 -4.49 7.23
C LEU A 148 14.75 -5.27 6.47
N SER A 149 14.70 -5.28 5.14
CA SER A 149 15.76 -5.88 4.34
C SER A 149 16.02 -5.13 3.04
N PRO A 150 16.90 -4.12 3.08
CA PRO A 150 17.24 -3.30 1.92
C PRO A 150 17.87 -4.08 0.75
N GLY A 151 18.47 -5.25 1.05
CA GLY A 151 19.13 -6.12 0.09
C GLY A 151 18.26 -7.25 -0.46
N HIS A 152 17.00 -7.36 -0.04
CA HIS A 152 16.11 -8.41 -0.53
C HIS A 152 15.41 -7.99 -1.84
N PRO A 153 15.37 -8.84 -2.88
CA PRO A 153 14.76 -8.48 -4.17
C PRO A 153 13.22 -8.45 -4.15
N GLY A 154 12.60 -9.16 -3.22
CA GLY A 154 11.13 -9.26 -3.09
C GLY A 154 10.39 -7.93 -2.89
N PRO A 155 10.64 -7.16 -1.81
CA PRO A 155 9.94 -5.89 -1.56
C PRO A 155 9.95 -4.91 -2.75
N PRO A 156 11.09 -4.60 -3.40
CA PRO A 156 11.07 -3.70 -4.54
C PRO A 156 10.34 -4.30 -5.75
N PHE A 157 10.41 -5.63 -5.98
CA PHE A 157 9.64 -6.27 -7.05
C PHE A 157 8.12 -6.11 -6.87
N PHE A 158 7.61 -6.46 -5.69
CA PHE A 158 6.18 -6.42 -5.40
C PHE A 158 5.64 -4.98 -5.28
N TYR A 159 6.46 -4.04 -4.82
CA TYR A 159 6.08 -2.63 -4.85
C TYR A 159 5.97 -2.11 -6.29
N GLY A 160 6.96 -2.42 -7.15
CA GLY A 160 6.88 -2.13 -8.58
C GLY A 160 5.66 -2.77 -9.27
N LEU A 161 5.32 -4.01 -8.90
CA LEU A 161 4.11 -4.67 -9.41
C LEU A 161 2.82 -3.94 -8.99
N ALA A 162 2.74 -3.50 -7.74
CA ALA A 162 1.60 -2.73 -7.26
C ALA A 162 1.49 -1.37 -8.00
N LEU A 163 2.62 -0.72 -8.30
CA LEU A 163 2.66 0.50 -9.10
C LEU A 163 2.20 0.26 -10.55
N ILE A 164 2.60 -0.85 -11.17
CA ILE A 164 2.15 -1.23 -12.53
C ILE A 164 0.64 -1.45 -12.56
N ARG A 165 0.08 -2.13 -11.55
CA ARG A 165 -1.38 -2.31 -11.44
C ARG A 165 -2.13 -1.00 -11.19
N ALA A 166 -1.44 0.01 -10.68
CA ALA A 166 -1.93 1.39 -10.53
C ALA A 166 -1.72 2.25 -11.79
N ASP A 167 -1.30 1.67 -12.91
CA ASP A 167 -0.91 2.35 -14.15
C ASP A 167 0.27 3.35 -14.01
N ARG A 168 1.05 3.23 -12.93
CA ARG A 168 2.21 4.08 -12.62
C ARG A 168 3.51 3.45 -13.13
N PHE A 169 3.54 3.13 -14.42
CA PHE A 169 4.63 2.38 -15.07
C PHE A 169 6.01 3.04 -14.93
N ALA A 170 6.09 4.36 -15.12
CA ALA A 170 7.35 5.10 -15.02
C ALA A 170 7.93 5.06 -13.59
N GLU A 171 7.06 5.06 -12.58
CA GLU A 171 7.47 4.98 -11.17
C GLU A 171 7.85 3.55 -10.77
N ALA A 172 7.25 2.54 -11.40
CA ALA A 172 7.55 1.14 -11.15
C ALA A 172 8.94 0.71 -11.63
N LYS A 173 9.38 1.26 -12.77
CA LYS A 173 10.66 0.91 -13.42
C LYS A 173 11.87 0.90 -12.47
N PRO A 174 12.19 1.98 -11.72
CA PRO A 174 13.36 1.99 -10.83
C PRO A 174 13.27 0.93 -9.72
N TRP A 175 12.07 0.53 -9.30
CA TRP A 175 11.88 -0.54 -8.32
C TRP A 175 12.18 -1.92 -8.92
N TRP A 176 11.75 -2.16 -10.16
CA TRP A 176 12.09 -3.40 -10.86
C TRP A 176 13.56 -3.48 -11.23
N GLU A 177 14.20 -2.39 -11.65
CA GLU A 177 15.65 -2.30 -11.83
C GLU A 177 16.40 -2.70 -10.55
N LYS A 178 15.97 -2.14 -9.40
CA LYS A 178 16.52 -2.50 -8.09
C LYS A 178 16.31 -3.98 -7.76
N ALA A 179 15.12 -4.53 -8.03
CA ALA A 179 14.84 -5.93 -7.76
C ALA A 179 15.73 -6.87 -8.59
N VAL A 180 15.93 -6.58 -9.88
CA VAL A 180 16.85 -7.34 -10.75
C VAL A 180 18.28 -7.25 -10.20
N ALA A 181 18.75 -6.04 -9.86
CA ALA A 181 20.11 -5.83 -9.35
C ALA A 181 20.38 -6.54 -8.01
N LEU A 182 19.37 -6.67 -7.16
CA LEU A 182 19.46 -7.39 -5.87
C LEU A 182 19.32 -8.90 -6.02
N THR A 183 18.89 -9.39 -7.18
CA THR A 183 18.66 -10.82 -7.39
C THR A 183 19.97 -11.51 -7.79
N PRO A 184 20.45 -12.52 -7.04
CA PRO A 184 21.61 -13.29 -7.43
C PRO A 184 21.43 -13.91 -8.83
N GLU A 185 22.47 -13.90 -9.66
CA GLU A 185 22.41 -14.48 -11.01
C GLU A 185 22.04 -15.98 -11.01
N THR A 186 22.39 -16.69 -9.94
CA THR A 186 22.07 -18.12 -9.74
C THR A 186 20.64 -18.37 -9.28
N ALA A 187 19.87 -17.33 -8.94
CA ALA A 187 18.49 -17.49 -8.52
C ALA A 187 17.64 -18.02 -9.67
N SER A 188 16.81 -19.03 -9.40
CA SER A 188 15.94 -19.67 -10.41
C SER A 188 15.01 -18.69 -11.13
N TYR A 189 14.69 -17.58 -10.48
CA TYR A 189 13.80 -16.53 -10.99
C TYR A 189 14.52 -15.32 -11.59
N HIS A 190 15.86 -15.27 -11.60
CA HIS A 190 16.62 -14.12 -12.10
C HIS A 190 16.24 -13.77 -13.55
N ARG A 191 16.18 -14.80 -14.42
CA ARG A 191 15.79 -14.65 -15.82
C ARG A 191 14.38 -14.11 -16.00
N GLU A 192 13.44 -14.57 -15.18
CA GLU A 192 12.05 -14.11 -15.24
C GLU A 192 11.95 -12.62 -14.91
N LEU A 193 12.66 -12.18 -13.87
CA LEU A 193 12.73 -10.78 -13.46
C LEU A 193 13.32 -9.88 -14.56
N ALA A 194 14.43 -10.30 -15.17
CA ALA A 194 15.05 -9.58 -16.27
C ALA A 194 14.10 -9.44 -17.47
N MET A 195 13.36 -10.51 -17.81
CA MET A 195 12.39 -10.48 -18.91
C MET A 195 11.22 -9.53 -18.62
N ARG A 196 10.71 -9.50 -17.38
CA ARG A 196 9.63 -8.58 -16.97
C ARG A 196 10.09 -7.12 -17.04
N LEU A 197 11.30 -6.82 -16.59
CA LEU A 197 11.89 -5.49 -16.70
C LEU A 197 12.07 -5.06 -18.17
N LEU A 198 12.59 -5.94 -19.02
CA LEU A 198 12.74 -5.66 -20.45
C LEU A 198 11.40 -5.37 -21.12
N ALA A 199 10.35 -6.11 -20.77
CA ALA A 199 9.00 -5.87 -21.27
C ALA A 199 8.46 -4.50 -20.83
N LEU A 200 8.70 -4.10 -19.57
CA LEU A 200 8.33 -2.78 -19.07
C LEU A 200 9.07 -1.66 -19.80
N ASP A 201 10.36 -1.84 -20.07
CA ASP A 201 11.16 -0.88 -20.83
C ASP A 201 10.64 -0.68 -22.25
N ALA A 202 10.35 -1.78 -22.96
CA ALA A 202 9.78 -1.72 -24.30
C ALA A 202 8.44 -1.00 -24.29
N PHE A 203 7.57 -1.30 -23.32
CA PHE A 203 6.28 -0.65 -23.18
C PHE A 203 6.39 0.86 -22.95
N LEU A 204 7.30 1.29 -22.07
CA LEU A 204 7.54 2.71 -21.79
C LEU A 204 8.08 3.45 -23.02
N GLN A 205 8.99 2.83 -23.78
CA GLN A 205 9.49 3.40 -25.04
C GLN A 205 8.39 3.58 -26.08
N GLU A 206 7.50 2.60 -26.24
CA GLU A 206 6.36 2.71 -27.15
C GLU A 206 5.41 3.84 -26.74
N MET A 207 5.13 3.99 -25.43
CA MET A 207 4.31 5.08 -24.92
C MET A 207 4.91 6.45 -25.24
N GLU A 208 6.21 6.62 -25.00
CA GLU A 208 6.94 7.86 -25.28
C GLU A 208 6.91 8.20 -26.77
N GLN A 209 7.13 7.21 -27.64
CA GLN A 209 7.07 7.39 -29.10
C GLN A 209 5.66 7.81 -29.56
N ARG A 210 4.60 7.18 -29.03
CA ARG A 210 3.22 7.54 -29.36
C ARG A 210 2.91 8.99 -28.96
N GLN A 211 3.29 9.39 -27.75
CA GLN A 211 3.12 10.75 -27.27
C GLN A 211 3.87 11.77 -28.14
N ALA A 212 5.11 11.45 -28.56
CA ALA A 212 5.89 12.29 -29.45
C ALA A 212 5.24 12.45 -30.84
N MET A 213 4.68 11.37 -31.40
CA MET A 213 3.97 11.42 -32.68
C MET A 213 2.69 12.26 -32.60
N GLU A 214 1.91 12.12 -31.53
CA GLU A 214 0.68 12.89 -31.31
C GLU A 214 0.99 14.39 -31.12
N ALA A 215 2.02 14.73 -30.33
CA ALA A 215 2.47 16.11 -30.15
C ALA A 215 3.00 16.73 -31.45
N GLY A 216 3.75 15.96 -32.25
CA GLY A 216 4.26 16.39 -33.55
C GLY A 216 3.16 16.59 -34.60
N ALA A 217 2.06 15.82 -34.52
CA ALA A 217 0.89 15.99 -35.39
C ALA A 217 0.07 17.23 -35.01
N ALA A 218 -0.09 17.51 -33.71
CA ALA A 218 -0.83 18.68 -33.21
C ALA A 218 -0.14 20.02 -33.53
N THR A 219 1.19 20.04 -33.70
CA THR A 219 1.96 21.24 -34.01
C THR A 219 1.92 21.62 -35.51
N LYS A 220 1.46 20.71 -36.39
CA LYS A 220 1.38 20.91 -37.84
C LYS A 220 0.00 21.35 -38.34
N GLN A 221 -0.99 21.47 -37.45
CA GLN A 221 -2.31 22.03 -37.73
C GLN A 221 -2.39 23.47 -37.24
#